data_AF-V8NR30-F1
#
_entry.id   AF-V8NR30-F1
#
_cell.length_a   1.000
_cell.length_b   1.000
_cell.length_c   1.000
_cell.angle_alpha   90.00
_cell.angle_beta   90.00
_cell.angle_gamma   90.00
#
_symmetry.space_group_name_H-M   'P 1'
#
loop_
_entity.id
_entity.type
_entity.pdbx_description
1 polymer ?
#
loop_
_entity_poly.entity_id
_entity_poly.type
_entity_poly.pdbx_seq_one_letter_code
_entity_poly.pdbx_strand_id
1 'polypeptide(L)'
;MAGTEEGYIHKCSCSYNEQYLETYRGHKGPVYKITWNPFSTEVFLSCSADWTIMLWRQDSVRPVLVFTSTTNVIYDIMWSPSSAYVFAAVNETRVEIWDLSVSTLDPLIVNPATGNLKFTTVLFAKSADCLLIGDSDGLVTVYALKNMTVSDRKKVDMLHDMIGSNLASPE
;
A
#
# COMPACT_ATOMS: atom_id res chain seq x y z
N MET A 1 12.88 4.88 -5.70
CA MET A 1 12.01 6.01 -5.29
C MET A 1 12.30 6.30 -3.84
N ALA A 2 12.19 7.55 -3.42
CA ALA A 2 12.40 7.96 -2.05
C ALA A 2 11.20 8.80 -1.58
N GLY A 3 10.63 8.42 -0.45
CA GLY A 3 9.67 9.26 0.28
C GLY A 3 10.43 10.29 1.14
N THR A 4 9.77 11.39 1.47
CA THR A 4 10.34 12.49 2.25
C THR A 4 9.48 12.81 3.45
N GLU A 5 10.04 13.58 4.40
CA GLU A 5 9.32 14.07 5.59
C GLU A 5 8.23 15.10 5.20
N GLU A 6 8.41 15.80 4.08
CA GLU A 6 7.47 16.80 3.57
C GLU A 6 6.28 16.19 2.80
N GLY A 7 6.23 14.87 2.62
CA GLY A 7 5.15 14.19 1.89
C GLY A 7 5.37 14.03 0.38
N TYR A 8 6.56 14.35 -0.12
CA TYR A 8 6.90 14.11 -1.52
C TYR A 8 7.48 12.71 -1.73
N ILE A 9 7.23 12.17 -2.93
CA ILE A 9 7.89 10.96 -3.42
C ILE A 9 8.69 11.34 -4.66
N HIS A 10 10.00 11.07 -4.63
CA HIS A 10 10.89 11.32 -5.75
C HIS A 10 11.24 10.04 -6.49
N LYS A 11 11.11 10.07 -7.82
CA LYS A 11 11.69 9.06 -8.72
C LYS A 11 13.12 9.47 -9.03
N CYS A 12 14.07 8.59 -8.76
CA CYS A 12 15.50 8.86 -8.93
C CYS A 12 16.12 7.80 -9.85
N SER A 13 17.26 8.13 -10.46
CA SER A 13 18.07 7.19 -11.24
C SER A 13 19.42 6.99 -10.56
N CYS A 14 19.94 5.76 -10.59
CA CYS A 14 21.33 5.50 -10.17
C CYS A 14 22.35 6.00 -11.20
N SER A 15 21.94 6.15 -12.46
CA SER A 15 22.80 6.62 -13.55
C SER A 15 22.76 8.13 -13.74
N TYR A 16 21.77 8.80 -13.16
CA TYR A 16 21.58 10.25 -13.26
C TYR A 16 21.06 10.79 -11.93
N ASN A 17 21.97 11.40 -11.16
CA ASN A 17 21.75 11.78 -9.75
C ASN A 17 21.73 13.30 -9.52
N GLU A 18 21.80 14.12 -10.58
CA GLU A 18 21.77 15.58 -10.49
C GLU A 18 20.36 16.15 -10.30
N GLN A 19 19.33 15.41 -10.71
CA GLN A 19 17.93 15.78 -10.53
C GLN A 19 17.04 14.56 -10.36
N TYR A 20 15.85 14.78 -9.79
CA TYR A 20 14.79 13.79 -9.76
C TYR A 20 14.22 13.61 -11.17
N LEU A 21 13.94 12.35 -11.54
CA LEU A 21 13.26 12.03 -12.79
C LEU A 21 11.80 12.49 -12.77
N GLU A 22 11.16 12.40 -11.59
CA GLU A 22 9.78 12.81 -11.39
C GLU A 22 9.54 13.10 -9.90
N THR A 23 8.55 13.96 -9.60
CA THR A 23 8.11 14.23 -8.22
C THR A 23 6.60 14.05 -8.08
N TYR A 24 6.19 13.03 -7.33
CA TYR A 24 4.80 12.77 -7.01
C TYR A 24 4.42 13.56 -5.76
N ARG A 25 3.29 14.28 -5.85
CA ARG A 25 2.79 15.17 -4.78
C ARG A 25 1.38 14.73 -4.40
N GLY A 26 1.16 14.48 -3.11
CA GLY A 26 -0.16 14.11 -2.60
C GLY A 26 -0.20 14.01 -1.08
N HIS A 27 0.75 13.29 -0.49
CA HIS A 27 0.84 13.18 0.96
C HIS A 27 1.10 14.54 1.62
N LYS A 28 0.53 14.72 2.81
CA LYS A 28 0.61 15.94 3.62
C LYS A 28 1.53 15.80 4.83
N GLY A 29 2.24 14.68 4.93
CA GLY A 29 3.19 14.39 5.98
C GLY A 29 4.16 13.28 5.58
N PRO A 30 5.07 12.88 6.49
CA PRO A 30 6.14 11.93 6.20
C PRO A 30 5.67 10.66 5.49
N VAL A 31 6.37 10.26 4.42
CA VAL A 31 6.07 9.02 3.68
C VAL A 31 6.90 7.88 4.24
N TYR A 32 6.26 6.92 4.92
CA TYR A 32 6.97 5.84 5.61
C TYR A 32 7.29 4.66 4.73
N LYS A 33 6.44 4.35 3.75
CA LYS A 33 6.66 3.21 2.86
C LYS A 33 6.21 3.51 1.45
N ILE A 34 6.94 2.95 0.49
CA ILE A 34 6.61 2.90 -0.92
C ILE A 34 6.82 1.46 -1.39
N THR A 35 5.84 0.88 -2.08
CA THR A 35 5.93 -0.49 -2.57
C THR A 35 5.30 -0.66 -3.95
N TRP A 36 6.02 -1.31 -4.86
CA TRP A 36 5.55 -1.58 -6.22
C TRP A 36 4.65 -2.79 -6.25
N ASN A 37 3.64 -2.74 -7.10
CA ASN A 37 2.79 -3.89 -7.36
C ASN A 37 3.63 -5.01 -7.99
N PRO A 38 3.61 -6.26 -7.47
CA PRO A 38 4.45 -7.33 -7.98
C PRO A 38 4.00 -7.85 -9.35
N PHE A 39 2.81 -7.46 -9.82
CA PHE A 39 2.23 -7.88 -11.09
C PHE A 39 2.17 -6.76 -12.13
N SER A 40 2.40 -5.50 -11.75
CA SER A 40 2.42 -4.35 -12.66
C SER A 40 3.59 -3.41 -12.36
N THR A 41 4.39 -3.14 -13.39
CA THR A 41 5.53 -2.20 -13.32
C THR A 41 5.10 -0.74 -13.36
N GLU A 42 3.81 -0.45 -13.51
CA GLU A 42 3.30 0.91 -13.64
C GLU A 42 2.67 1.43 -12.35
N VAL A 43 2.40 0.55 -11.38
CA VAL A 43 1.56 0.86 -10.22
C VAL A 43 2.35 0.65 -8.93
N PHE A 44 2.24 1.61 -8.02
CA PHE A 44 2.80 1.50 -6.67
C PHE A 44 1.87 2.08 -5.62
N LEU A 45 2.09 1.69 -4.37
CA LEU A 45 1.43 2.26 -3.19
C LEU A 45 2.43 3.06 -2.36
N SER A 46 1.91 4.02 -1.61
CA SER A 46 2.62 4.66 -0.51
C SER A 46 1.72 4.80 0.72
N CYS A 47 2.34 4.92 1.90
CA CYS A 47 1.64 5.21 3.15
C CYS A 47 2.38 6.27 3.96
N SER A 48 1.65 6.98 4.83
CA SER A 48 2.16 8.19 5.47
C SER A 48 1.65 8.41 6.89
N ALA A 49 2.37 9.29 7.59
CA ALA A 49 1.94 9.94 8.83
C ALA A 49 0.64 10.74 8.69
N ASP A 50 0.22 11.11 7.47
CA ASP A 50 -1.03 11.80 7.20
C ASP A 50 -2.28 10.91 7.24
N TRP A 51 -2.11 9.65 7.66
CA TRP A 51 -3.15 8.61 7.83
C TRP A 51 -3.67 8.00 6.54
N THR A 52 -3.10 8.40 5.39
CA THR A 52 -3.56 7.91 4.09
C THR A 52 -2.64 6.86 3.52
N ILE A 53 -3.25 6.02 2.67
CA ILE A 53 -2.56 5.18 1.71
C ILE A 53 -2.92 5.73 0.34
N MET A 54 -1.95 5.85 -0.55
CA MET A 54 -2.19 6.36 -1.91
C MET A 54 -1.76 5.33 -2.94
N LEU A 55 -2.62 5.10 -3.95
CA LEU A 55 -2.32 4.33 -5.14
C LEU A 55 -1.86 5.27 -6.24
N TRP A 56 -0.75 4.94 -6.88
CA TRP A 56 -0.12 5.77 -7.89
C TRP A 56 0.06 4.99 -9.18
N ARG A 57 0.02 5.73 -10.28
CA ARG A 57 0.55 5.30 -11.57
C ARG A 57 1.85 6.06 -11.84
N GLN A 58 2.88 5.40 -12.34
CA GLN A 58 4.23 5.97 -12.44
C GLN A 58 4.36 7.14 -13.41
N ASP A 59 3.44 7.31 -14.33
CA ASP A 59 3.34 8.40 -15.32
C ASP A 59 2.40 9.53 -14.86
N SER A 60 1.79 9.41 -13.67
CA SER A 60 0.91 10.42 -13.07
C SER A 60 1.52 10.98 -11.80
N VAL A 61 1.77 12.29 -11.76
CA VAL A 61 2.31 13.00 -10.58
C VAL A 61 1.29 13.19 -9.44
N ARG A 62 0.03 12.81 -9.67
CA ARG A 62 -1.06 12.80 -8.68
C ARG A 62 -1.50 11.36 -8.38
N PRO A 63 -1.99 11.09 -7.16
CA PRO A 63 -2.48 9.75 -6.81
C PRO A 63 -3.75 9.43 -7.62
N VAL A 64 -3.91 8.17 -7.98
CA VAL A 64 -5.10 7.63 -8.64
C VAL A 64 -6.22 7.43 -7.62
N LEU A 65 -5.87 6.89 -6.44
CA LEU A 65 -6.79 6.68 -5.33
C LEU A 65 -6.13 7.08 -4.01
N VAL A 66 -6.95 7.55 -3.07
CA VAL A 66 -6.55 7.87 -1.71
C VAL A 66 -7.46 7.08 -0.76
N PHE A 67 -6.87 6.19 0.03
CA PHE A 67 -7.58 5.38 1.02
C PHE A 67 -7.45 6.02 2.40
N THR A 68 -8.59 6.28 3.04
CA THR A 68 -8.68 6.92 4.37
C THR A 68 -9.61 6.11 5.27
N SER A 69 -9.11 5.01 5.84
CA SER A 69 -9.89 4.12 6.72
C SER A 69 -9.75 4.45 8.20
N THR A 70 -8.73 5.22 8.58
CA THR A 70 -8.31 5.47 9.96
C THR A 70 -7.87 6.92 10.15
N THR A 71 -7.77 7.34 11.40
CA THR A 71 -7.14 8.60 11.83
C THR A 71 -5.82 8.34 12.55
N ASN A 72 -5.12 7.26 12.18
CA ASN A 72 -3.84 6.86 12.77
C ASN A 72 -2.78 6.77 11.66
N VAL A 73 -1.54 7.02 12.04
CA VAL A 73 -0.36 6.89 11.18
C VAL A 73 -0.29 5.49 10.56
N ILE A 74 -0.09 5.42 9.24
CA ILE A 74 0.15 4.14 8.56
C ILE A 74 1.66 3.93 8.44
N TYR A 75 2.20 2.97 9.19
CA TYR A 75 3.64 2.75 9.29
C TYR A 75 4.19 1.86 8.17
N ASP A 76 3.40 0.89 7.72
CA ASP A 76 3.84 -0.05 6.71
C ASP A 76 2.70 -0.55 5.84
N ILE A 77 3.05 -0.89 4.61
CA ILE A 77 2.15 -1.44 3.61
C ILE A 77 2.88 -2.49 2.78
N MET A 78 2.14 -3.49 2.33
CA MET A 78 2.69 -4.54 1.47
C MET A 78 1.65 -5.08 0.49
N TRP A 79 2.01 -5.16 -0.78
CA TRP A 79 1.23 -5.91 -1.76
C TRP A 79 1.28 -7.40 -1.48
N SER A 80 0.17 -8.08 -1.72
CA SER A 80 0.14 -9.54 -1.72
C SER A 80 1.06 -10.09 -2.82
N PRO A 81 1.88 -11.11 -2.54
CA PRO A 81 2.69 -11.79 -3.56
C PRO A 81 1.84 -12.68 -4.47
N SER A 82 0.59 -12.97 -4.08
CA SER A 82 -0.32 -13.86 -4.80
C SER A 82 -1.46 -13.11 -5.48
N SER A 83 -1.67 -11.81 -5.21
CA SER A 83 -2.76 -11.04 -5.80
C SER A 83 -2.40 -9.62 -6.21
N ALA A 84 -2.85 -9.20 -7.39
CA ALA A 84 -2.56 -7.89 -7.98
C ALA A 84 -3.37 -6.74 -7.38
N TYR A 85 -4.40 -7.03 -6.57
CA TYR A 85 -5.31 -6.03 -5.99
C TYR A 85 -5.36 -6.06 -4.48
N VAL A 86 -4.70 -7.06 -3.87
CA VAL A 86 -4.70 -7.22 -2.43
C VAL A 86 -3.44 -6.62 -1.87
N PHE A 87 -3.61 -5.79 -0.85
CA PHE A 87 -2.50 -5.31 -0.04
C PHE A 87 -2.92 -5.30 1.43
N ALA A 88 -1.92 -5.29 2.30
CA ALA A 88 -2.10 -5.09 3.72
C ALA A 88 -1.51 -3.75 4.14
N ALA A 89 -2.10 -3.14 5.16
CA ALA A 89 -1.65 -1.90 5.76
C ALA A 89 -1.70 -2.01 7.28
N VAL A 90 -0.76 -1.38 7.97
CA VAL A 90 -0.68 -1.47 9.42
C VAL A 90 -0.47 -0.09 10.06
N ASN A 91 -1.19 0.12 11.16
CA ASN A 91 -1.01 1.22 12.09
C ASN A 91 -0.90 0.66 13.51
N GLU A 92 -0.67 1.50 14.53
CA GLU A 92 -0.46 1.01 15.91
C GLU A 92 -1.62 0.15 16.42
N THR A 93 -2.85 0.43 15.98
CA THR A 93 -4.05 -0.12 16.60
C THR A 93 -4.63 -1.32 15.84
N ARG A 94 -4.23 -1.53 14.58
CA ARG A 94 -4.80 -2.57 13.72
C ARG A 94 -3.98 -2.83 12.46
N VAL A 95 -4.19 -4.02 11.91
CA VAL A 95 -3.86 -4.36 10.52
C VAL A 95 -5.13 -4.41 9.69
N GLU A 96 -5.04 -3.92 8.46
CA GLU A 96 -6.11 -3.94 7.47
C GLU A 96 -5.67 -4.74 6.24
N ILE A 97 -6.59 -5.51 5.66
CA ILE A 97 -6.40 -6.15 4.35
C ILE A 97 -7.41 -5.54 3.40
N TRP A 98 -6.91 -5.07 2.26
CA TRP A 98 -7.68 -4.46 1.20
C TRP A 98 -7.76 -5.40 0.02
N ASP A 99 -8.91 -5.44 -0.65
CA ASP A 99 -9.07 -6.10 -1.95
C ASP A 99 -9.78 -5.14 -2.90
N LEU A 100 -9.01 -4.51 -3.79
CA LEU A 100 -9.52 -3.49 -4.70
C LEU A 100 -10.50 -4.04 -5.74
N SER A 101 -10.57 -5.37 -5.92
CA SER A 101 -11.58 -6.00 -6.77
C SER A 101 -12.95 -6.09 -6.09
N VAL A 102 -12.98 -5.94 -4.76
CA VAL A 102 -14.20 -5.99 -3.94
C VAL A 102 -14.63 -4.58 -3.55
N SER A 103 -13.70 -3.77 -3.04
CA SER A 103 -13.98 -2.39 -2.62
C SER A 103 -12.72 -1.52 -2.70
N THR A 104 -12.88 -0.29 -3.19
CA THR A 104 -11.87 0.76 -3.12
C THR A 104 -12.12 1.75 -1.97
N LEU A 105 -13.25 1.59 -1.25
CA LEU A 105 -13.69 2.53 -0.21
C LEU A 105 -13.33 2.03 1.19
N ASP A 106 -13.48 0.72 1.42
CA ASP A 106 -13.35 0.11 2.74
C ASP A 106 -12.41 -1.11 2.72
N PRO A 107 -11.64 -1.34 3.79
CA PRO A 107 -10.85 -2.56 3.92
C PRO A 107 -11.76 -3.78 4.01
N LEU A 108 -11.32 -4.89 3.39
CA LEU A 108 -12.04 -6.17 3.43
C LEU A 108 -11.96 -6.81 4.82
N ILE A 109 -10.80 -6.70 5.48
CA ILE A 109 -10.57 -7.21 6.83
C ILE A 109 -9.94 -6.11 7.67
N VAL A 110 -10.44 -5.96 8.89
CA VAL A 110 -9.84 -5.13 9.94
C VAL A 110 -9.59 -6.01 11.15
N ASN A 111 -8.34 -6.11 11.58
CA ASN A 111 -7.97 -6.89 12.76
C ASN A 111 -7.24 -6.01 13.79
N PRO A 112 -7.88 -5.69 14.93
CA PRO A 112 -7.30 -4.82 15.94
C PRO A 112 -6.17 -5.51 16.71
N ALA A 113 -5.23 -4.69 17.20
CA ALA A 113 -4.24 -5.12 18.17
C ALA A 113 -4.91 -5.49 19.50
N THR A 114 -4.38 -6.49 20.17
CA THR A 114 -4.90 -6.95 21.47
C THR A 114 -4.13 -6.29 22.62
N GLY A 115 -4.87 -5.77 23.61
CA GLY A 115 -4.28 -5.12 24.77
C GLY A 115 -3.50 -3.85 24.41
N ASN A 116 -2.24 -3.78 24.81
CA ASN A 116 -1.38 -2.61 24.62
C ASN A 116 -0.39 -2.76 23.44
N LEU A 117 -0.52 -3.82 22.64
CA LEU A 117 0.36 -4.05 21.49
C LEU A 117 0.20 -2.93 20.47
N LYS A 118 1.31 -2.43 19.95
CA LYS A 118 1.33 -1.45 18.87
C LYS A 118 1.97 -2.05 17.64
N PHE A 119 1.19 -2.32 16.61
CA PHE A 119 1.75 -2.88 15.38
C PHE A 119 2.59 -1.86 14.62
N THR A 120 3.69 -2.32 14.02
CA THR A 120 4.70 -1.46 13.39
C THR A 120 5.03 -1.87 11.96
N THR A 121 4.94 -3.16 11.62
CA THR A 121 5.30 -3.68 10.30
C THR A 121 4.41 -4.84 9.88
N VAL A 122 4.24 -5.02 8.57
CA VAL A 122 3.44 -6.09 7.98
C VAL A 122 4.18 -6.78 6.86
N LEU A 123 4.12 -8.11 6.82
CA LEU A 123 4.75 -8.93 5.80
C LEU A 123 3.84 -10.08 5.34
N PHE A 124 3.59 -10.17 4.03
CA PHE A 124 3.07 -11.41 3.43
C PHE A 124 4.19 -12.45 3.31
N ALA A 125 3.93 -13.66 3.80
CA ALA A 125 4.82 -14.78 3.52
C ALA A 125 4.82 -15.11 2.01
N LYS A 126 6.01 -15.36 1.44
CA LYS A 126 6.15 -15.63 0.00
C LYS A 126 5.73 -17.04 -0.41
N SER A 127 5.78 -17.99 0.52
CA SER A 127 5.57 -19.42 0.27
C SER A 127 4.50 -20.05 1.17
N ALA A 128 3.75 -19.22 1.89
CA ALA A 128 2.66 -19.66 2.77
C ALA A 128 1.57 -18.59 2.76
N ASP A 129 0.31 -19.01 2.90
CA ASP A 129 -0.83 -18.11 3.00
C ASP A 129 -0.94 -17.52 4.40
N CYS A 130 0.07 -16.73 4.78
CA CYS A 130 0.15 -16.10 6.09
C CYS A 130 0.59 -14.64 6.01
N LEU A 131 0.10 -13.85 6.96
CA LEU A 131 0.50 -12.48 7.21
C LEU A 131 1.24 -12.42 8.55
N LEU A 132 2.41 -11.79 8.56
CA LEU A 132 3.20 -11.56 9.77
C LEU A 132 3.08 -10.09 10.15
N ILE A 133 2.86 -9.83 11.44
CA ILE A 133 2.76 -8.50 12.02
C ILE A 133 3.79 -8.38 13.13
N GLY A 134 4.71 -7.44 12.99
CA GLY A 134 5.63 -7.06 14.07
C GLY A 134 5.04 -5.93 14.90
N ASP A 135 5.33 -5.91 16.18
CA ASP A 135 4.92 -4.84 17.11
C ASP A 135 6.10 -4.12 17.78
N SER A 136 5.78 -3.08 18.55
CA SER A 136 6.75 -2.25 19.27
C SER A 136 7.52 -2.99 20.36
N ASP A 137 7.02 -4.12 20.83
CA ASP A 137 7.61 -4.91 21.91
C ASP A 137 8.51 -6.03 21.35
N GLY A 138 8.64 -6.11 20.02
CA GLY A 138 9.47 -7.08 19.32
C GLY A 138 8.79 -8.44 19.12
N LEU A 139 7.48 -8.55 19.39
CA LEU A 139 6.72 -9.76 19.11
C LEU A 139 6.29 -9.78 17.64
N VAL A 140 6.25 -10.98 17.07
CA VAL A 140 5.75 -11.24 15.71
C VAL A 140 4.54 -12.14 15.80
N THR A 141 3.37 -11.60 15.44
CA THR A 141 2.12 -12.35 15.33
C THR A 141 1.97 -12.87 13.90
N VAL A 142 1.60 -14.15 13.75
CA VAL A 142 1.39 -14.78 12.45
C VAL A 142 -0.09 -15.13 12.29
N TYR A 143 -0.73 -14.58 11.27
CA TYR A 143 -2.10 -14.88 10.89
C TYR A 143 -2.14 -15.79 9.68
N ALA A 144 -2.88 -16.89 9.77
CA ALA A 144 -3.21 -17.70 8.61
C ALA A 144 -4.31 -17.00 7.80
N LEU A 145 -4.06 -16.78 6.52
CA LEU A 145 -5.02 -16.25 5.57
C LEU A 145 -5.77 -17.40 4.92
N LYS A 146 -7.10 -17.36 4.97
CA LYS A 146 -7.97 -18.37 4.37
C LYS A 146 -8.72 -17.76 3.19
N ASN A 147 -8.94 -18.57 2.16
CA ASN A 147 -9.70 -18.20 0.96
C ASN A 147 -9.11 -17.00 0.19
N MET A 148 -7.79 -16.82 0.24
CA MET A 148 -7.11 -15.83 -0.60
C MET A 148 -7.16 -16.29 -2.05
N THR A 149 -7.76 -15.48 -2.93
CA THR A 149 -7.77 -15.80 -4.36
C THR A 149 -6.41 -15.45 -4.97
N VAL A 150 -5.82 -16.40 -5.70
CA VAL A 150 -4.61 -16.15 -6.48
C VAL A 150 -5.00 -15.37 -7.74
N SER A 151 -4.24 -14.32 -8.05
CA SER A 151 -4.39 -13.56 -9.28
C SER A 151 -3.56 -14.15 -10.41
N ASP A 152 -4.22 -14.48 -11.52
CA ASP A 152 -3.56 -14.74 -12.81
C ASP A 152 -3.37 -13.44 -13.60
N ARG A 153 -2.48 -13.45 -14.61
CA ARG A 153 -2.19 -12.27 -15.46
C ARG A 153 -3.42 -11.56 -16.03
N LYS A 154 -4.47 -12.29 -16.41
CA LYS A 154 -5.74 -11.72 -16.94
C LYS A 154 -6.45 -10.78 -15.97
N LYS A 155 -6.10 -10.84 -14.68
CA LYS A 155 -6.67 -9.97 -13.66
C LYS A 155 -5.92 -8.62 -13.60
N VAL A 156 -4.63 -8.54 -13.94
CA VAL A 156 -3.91 -7.25 -13.97
C VAL A 156 -4.63 -6.21 -14.86
N ASP A 157 -5.27 -6.66 -15.93
CA ASP A 157 -6.11 -5.82 -16.80
C ASP A 157 -7.23 -5.09 -16.01
N MET A 158 -7.93 -5.75 -15.08
CA MET A 158 -8.95 -5.06 -14.27
C MET A 158 -8.34 -4.00 -13.34
N LEU A 159 -7.08 -4.17 -12.90
CA LEU A 159 -6.41 -3.16 -12.08
C LEU A 159 -6.19 -1.92 -12.94
N HIS A 160 -5.72 -2.11 -14.18
CA HIS A 160 -5.56 -1.04 -15.13
C HIS A 160 -6.89 -0.41 -15.54
N ASP A 161 -7.97 -1.18 -15.72
CA ASP A 161 -9.31 -0.69 -16.04
C ASP A 161 -9.87 0.17 -14.89
N MET A 162 -9.76 -0.30 -13.65
CA MET A 162 -10.15 0.46 -12.45
C MET A 162 -9.34 1.75 -12.32
N ILE A 163 -8.03 1.71 -12.58
CA ILE A 163 -7.19 2.92 -12.56
C ILE A 163 -7.60 3.86 -13.71
N GLY A 164 -7.89 3.31 -14.89
CA GLY A 164 -8.30 4.07 -16.07
C GLY A 164 -9.63 4.80 -15.88
N SER A 165 -10.60 4.18 -15.23
CA SER A 165 -11.89 4.82 -14.94
C SER A 165 -11.78 5.99 -13.96
N ASN A 166 -10.96 5.85 -12.91
CA ASN A 166 -10.73 6.92 -11.92
C ASN A 166 -9.95 8.12 -12.48
N LEU A 167 -9.12 7.92 -13.51
CA LEU A 167 -8.46 9.02 -14.20
C LEU A 167 -9.37 9.73 -15.21
N ALA A 168 -10.43 9.06 -15.68
CA ALA A 168 -11.36 9.61 -16.66
C ALA A 168 -12.51 10.41 -16.02
N SER A 169 -12.76 10.29 -14.71
CA SER A 169 -13.72 11.13 -14.00
C SER A 169 -13.15 12.53 -13.76
N PRO A 170 -13.67 13.59 -14.41
CA PRO A 170 -13.27 14.96 -14.10
C PRO A 170 -13.87 15.35 -12.74
N GLU A 171 -13.09 16.06 -11.92
CA GLU A 171 -13.57 16.78 -10.73
C GLU A 171 -14.72 17.74 -11.06
#